data_AF-A0A958NYY5-F1
#
_entry.id   AF-A0A958NYY5-F1
#
_cell.length_a   1.000
_cell.length_b   1.000
_cell.length_c   1.000
_cell.angle_alpha   90.00
_cell.angle_beta   90.00
_cell.angle_gamma   90.00
#
_symmetry.space_group_name_H-M   'P 1'
#
loop_
_entity.id
_entity.type
_entity.pdbx_description
1 polymer ?
#
loop_
_entity_poly.entity_id
_entity_poly.type
_entity_poly.pdbx_seq_one_letter_code
_entity_poly.pdbx_strand_id
1 'polypeptide(L)'
;MSFAAMMEQLKEEYIQSLPEKIELIEAHIQTNSSESLREDFHKLKGTGKTYGIPEISTLAASVEEVCISSPQLAATVAQQALPILHDIYASRSTNSSHDIGTDERYIKILQTAA
;
A
#
# COMPACT_ATOMS: atom_id res chain seq x y z
N MET A 1 -25.24 -16.41 7.80
CA MET A 1 -24.26 -15.30 7.92
C MET A 1 -24.92 -14.01 7.49
N SER A 2 -24.64 -12.90 8.17
CA SER A 2 -25.06 -11.57 7.73
C SER A 2 -24.06 -11.01 6.72
N PHE A 3 -24.48 -10.03 5.92
CA PHE A 3 -23.59 -9.31 5.00
C PHE A 3 -22.40 -8.68 5.73
N ALA A 4 -22.63 -8.11 6.92
CA ALA A 4 -21.57 -7.53 7.75
C ALA A 4 -20.51 -8.56 8.17
N ALA A 5 -20.93 -9.76 8.57
CA ALA A 5 -20.00 -10.84 8.94
C ALA A 5 -19.16 -11.31 7.74
N MET A 6 -19.75 -11.35 6.55
CA MET A 6 -19.01 -11.68 5.32
C MET A 6 -17.97 -10.61 4.98
N MET A 7 -18.30 -9.32 5.14
CA MET A 7 -17.37 -8.23 4.86
C MET A 7 -16.17 -8.22 5.82
N GLU A 8 -16.37 -8.48 7.11
CA GLU A 8 -15.27 -8.60 8.06
C GLU A 8 -14.36 -9.80 7.73
N GLN A 9 -14.93 -10.94 7.35
CA GLN A 9 -14.13 -12.10 6.92
C GLN A 9 -13.27 -11.77 5.69
N LEU A 10 -13.83 -11.13 4.67
CA LEU A 10 -13.08 -10.73 3.46
C LEU A 10 -11.96 -9.72 3.78
N LYS A 11 -12.20 -8.82 4.73
CA LYS A 11 -11.20 -7.87 5.21
C LYS A 11 -10.07 -8.58 5.95
N GLU A 12 -10.38 -9.55 6.80
CA GLU A 12 -9.37 -10.39 7.47
C GLU A 12 -8.53 -11.16 6.44
N GLU A 13 -9.16 -11.81 5.47
CA GLU A 13 -8.48 -12.51 4.36
C GLU A 13 -7.57 -11.55 3.58
N TYR A 14 -8.03 -10.32 3.31
CA TYR A 14 -7.21 -9.32 2.66
C TYR A 14 -5.98 -8.94 3.50
N ILE A 15 -6.14 -8.69 4.81
CA ILE A 15 -5.03 -8.38 5.71
C ILE A 15 -4.02 -9.53 5.72
N GLN A 16 -4.48 -10.79 5.77
CA GLN A 16 -3.60 -11.97 5.72
C GLN A 16 -2.87 -12.11 4.37
N SER A 17 -3.43 -11.57 3.28
CA SER A 17 -2.79 -11.55 1.97
C SER A 17 -1.79 -10.41 1.75
N LEU A 18 -1.74 -9.41 2.65
CA LEU A 18 -0.84 -8.26 2.50
C LEU A 18 0.64 -8.64 2.45
N PRO A 19 1.16 -9.57 3.30
CA PRO A 19 2.57 -9.97 3.23
C PRO A 19 2.98 -10.47 1.84
N GLU A 20 2.17 -11.32 1.20
CA GLU A 20 2.43 -11.80 -0.16
C GLU A 20 2.48 -10.65 -1.17
N LYS A 21 1.60 -9.65 -1.04
CA LYS A 21 1.61 -8.47 -1.90
C LYS A 21 2.86 -7.62 -1.70
N ILE A 22 3.33 -7.50 -0.46
CA ILE A 22 4.55 -6.77 -0.13
C ILE A 22 5.76 -7.47 -0.77
N GLU A 23 5.85 -8.81 -0.67
CA GLU A 23 6.91 -9.60 -1.32
C GLU A 23 6.90 -9.43 -2.85
N LEU A 24 5.72 -9.40 -3.47
CA LEU A 24 5.59 -9.13 -4.91
C LEU A 24 6.10 -7.73 -5.30
N ILE A 25 5.77 -6.71 -4.50
CA ILE A 25 6.26 -5.34 -4.72
C ILE A 25 7.78 -5.29 -4.56
N GLU A 26 8.35 -5.97 -3.56
CA GLU A 26 9.80 -6.09 -3.39
C GLU A 26 10.48 -6.70 -4.62
N ALA A 27 9.90 -7.77 -5.18
CA ALA A 27 10.39 -8.37 -6.41
C ALA A 27 10.32 -7.41 -7.60
N HIS A 28 9.22 -6.66 -7.75
CA HIS A 28 9.07 -5.66 -8.82
C HIS A 28 9.98 -4.44 -8.65
N ILE A 29 10.35 -4.08 -7.42
CA ILE A 29 11.38 -3.06 -7.15
C ILE A 29 12.74 -3.53 -7.71
N GLN A 30 13.10 -4.80 -7.50
CA GLN A 30 14.37 -5.35 -8.01
C GLN A 30 14.45 -5.38 -9.54
N THR A 31 13.31 -5.56 -10.22
CA THR A 31 13.25 -5.51 -11.69
C THR A 31 13.12 -4.07 -12.23
N ASN A 32 12.99 -3.07 -11.35
CA ASN A 32 12.83 -1.65 -11.68
C ASN A 32 11.71 -1.37 -12.71
N SER A 33 10.65 -2.18 -12.68
CA SER A 33 9.53 -2.08 -13.61
C SER A 33 8.48 -1.10 -13.05
N SER A 34 8.53 0.15 -13.50
CA SER A 34 7.56 1.19 -13.06
C SER A 34 6.11 0.84 -13.41
N GLU A 35 5.87 0.13 -14.50
CA GLU A 35 4.54 -0.34 -14.88
C GLU A 35 4.01 -1.41 -13.92
N SER A 36 4.83 -2.40 -13.57
CA SER A 36 4.46 -3.43 -12.59
C SER A 36 4.19 -2.83 -11.21
N LEU A 37 5.05 -1.90 -10.77
CA LEU A 37 4.84 -1.17 -9.53
C LEU A 37 3.54 -0.36 -9.56
N ARG A 38 3.27 0.37 -10.64
CA ARG A 38 2.01 1.11 -10.81
C ARG A 38 0.82 0.18 -10.65
N GLU A 39 0.83 -0.99 -11.28
CA GLU A 39 -0.27 -1.95 -11.19
C GLU A 39 -0.48 -2.49 -9.78
N ASP A 40 0.59 -2.80 -9.05
CA ASP A 40 0.49 -3.28 -7.68
C ASP A 40 -0.10 -2.22 -6.76
N PHE A 41 0.41 -0.98 -6.84
CA PHE A 41 -0.12 0.13 -6.05
C PHE A 41 -1.55 0.51 -6.49
N HIS A 42 -1.90 0.40 -7.77
CA HIS A 42 -3.28 0.59 -8.22
C HIS A 42 -4.24 -0.44 -7.57
N LYS A 43 -3.84 -1.72 -7.54
CA LYS A 43 -4.62 -2.79 -6.90
C LYS A 43 -4.71 -2.57 -5.39
N LEU A 44 -3.62 -2.18 -4.73
CA LEU A 44 -3.63 -1.81 -3.30
C LEU A 44 -4.56 -0.65 -3.03
N LYS A 45 -4.54 0.39 -3.87
CA LYS A 45 -5.44 1.54 -3.75
C LYS A 45 -6.91 1.13 -3.77
N GLY A 46 -7.28 0.30 -4.76
CA GLY A 46 -8.64 -0.21 -4.91
C GLY A 46 -9.07 -1.10 -3.75
N THR A 47 -8.23 -2.06 -3.37
CA THR A 47 -8.54 -3.01 -2.30
C THR A 47 -8.59 -2.37 -0.91
N GLY A 48 -7.72 -1.41 -0.61
CA GLY A 48 -7.79 -0.61 0.62
C GLY A 48 -9.13 0.12 0.76
N LYS A 49 -9.70 0.63 -0.34
CA LYS A 49 -10.99 1.32 -0.33
C LYS A 49 -12.13 0.32 -0.11
N THR A 50 -12.10 -0.82 -0.79
CA THR A 50 -13.11 -1.87 -0.67
C THR A 50 -13.19 -2.45 0.75
N TYR A 51 -12.05 -2.66 1.41
CA TYR A 51 -11.98 -3.29 2.72
C TYR A 51 -11.91 -2.30 3.89
N GLY A 52 -12.01 -0.99 3.62
CA GLY A 52 -12.06 0.03 4.67
C GLY A 52 -10.72 0.26 5.38
N ILE A 53 -9.61 0.20 4.63
CA ILE A 53 -8.24 0.44 5.11
C ILE A 53 -7.70 1.68 4.39
N PRO A 54 -8.14 2.89 4.79
CA PRO A 54 -7.85 4.14 4.08
C PRO A 54 -6.36 4.47 4.02
N GLU A 55 -5.56 4.05 5.00
CA GLU A 55 -4.12 4.27 5.00
C GLU A 55 -3.41 3.55 3.85
N ILE A 56 -3.84 2.35 3.47
CA ILE A 56 -3.33 1.64 2.28
C ILE A 56 -3.73 2.40 1.03
N SER A 57 -5.00 2.80 0.93
CA SER A 57 -5.46 3.56 -0.24
C SER A 57 -4.70 4.87 -0.43
N THR A 58 -4.41 5.56 0.68
CA THR A 58 -3.70 6.83 0.68
C THR A 58 -2.25 6.67 0.28
N LEU A 59 -1.53 5.73 0.89
CA LEU A 59 -0.15 5.40 0.51
C LEU A 59 -0.06 5.01 -0.96
N ALA A 60 -0.91 4.07 -1.37
CA ALA A 60 -0.86 3.49 -2.70
C ALA A 60 -1.21 4.51 -3.78
N ALA A 61 -2.14 5.43 -3.53
CA ALA A 61 -2.44 6.52 -4.45
C ALA A 61 -1.23 7.43 -4.67
N SER A 62 -0.50 7.79 -3.61
CA SER A 62 0.71 8.62 -3.73
C SER A 62 1.81 7.93 -4.52
N VAL A 63 2.04 6.63 -4.28
CA VAL A 63 3.08 5.89 -5.02
C VAL A 63 2.68 5.64 -6.47
N GLU A 64 1.41 5.31 -6.73
CA GLU A 64 0.88 5.14 -8.09
C GLU A 64 1.05 6.43 -8.92
N GLU A 65 0.78 7.59 -8.33
CA GLU A 65 0.97 8.89 -9.01
C GLU A 65 2.45 9.12 -9.38
N VAL A 66 3.39 8.76 -8.51
CA VAL A 66 4.83 8.82 -8.84
C VAL A 66 5.17 7.88 -9.98
N CYS A 67 4.60 6.67 -10.00
CA CYS A 67 4.85 5.72 -11.09
C CYS A 67 4.35 6.26 -12.44
N ILE A 68 3.32 7.12 -12.46
CA ILE A 68 2.78 7.75 -13.66
C ILE A 68 3.59 9.00 -14.05
N SER A 69 3.84 9.90 -13.09
CA SER A 69 4.44 11.22 -13.35
C SER A 69 5.97 11.20 -13.43
N SER A 70 6.61 10.33 -12.65
CA SER A 70 8.07 10.21 -12.54
C SER A 70 8.52 8.74 -12.48
N PRO A 71 8.38 7.96 -13.57
CA PRO A 71 8.71 6.53 -13.59
C PRO A 71 10.13 6.20 -13.09
N GLN A 72 11.10 7.10 -13.32
CA GLN A 72 12.48 6.97 -12.84
C GLN A 72 12.63 6.98 -11.31
N LEU A 73 11.66 7.52 -10.57
CA LEU A 73 11.63 7.53 -9.10
C LEU A 73 10.76 6.40 -8.52
N ALA A 74 10.04 5.65 -9.37
CA ALA A 74 9.06 4.66 -8.94
C ALA A 74 9.63 3.63 -7.96
N ALA A 75 10.77 3.00 -8.29
CA ALA A 75 11.41 2.02 -7.42
C ALA A 75 11.88 2.64 -6.09
N THR A 76 12.45 3.86 -6.12
CA THR A 76 12.89 4.56 -4.91
C THR A 76 11.74 4.91 -3.97
N VAL A 77 10.61 5.36 -4.52
CA VAL A 77 9.42 5.68 -3.73
C VAL A 77 8.71 4.42 -3.25
N ALA A 78 8.59 3.39 -4.09
CA ALA A 78 8.06 2.09 -3.70
C ALA A 78 8.87 1.47 -2.55
N GLN A 79 10.20 1.56 -2.61
CA GLN A 79 11.07 1.09 -1.54
C GLN A 79 10.85 1.84 -0.22
N GLN A 80 10.56 3.15 -0.27
CA GLN A 80 10.20 3.94 0.91
C GLN A 80 8.82 3.59 1.46
N ALA A 81 7.91 3.10 0.61
CA ALA A 81 6.56 2.70 1.00
C ALA A 81 6.51 1.34 1.71
N LEU A 82 7.47 0.43 1.45
CA LEU A 82 7.48 -0.92 2.03
C LEU A 82 7.44 -0.94 3.57
N PRO A 83 8.29 -0.19 4.30
CA PRO A 83 8.22 -0.16 5.76
C PRO A 83 6.85 0.32 6.28
N ILE A 84 6.23 1.27 5.57
CA ILE A 84 4.91 1.79 5.93
C ILE A 84 3.85 0.70 5.72
N LEU A 85 3.89 -0.05 4.61
CA LEU A 85 3.00 -1.19 4.37
C LEU A 85 3.13 -2.27 5.45
N HIS A 86 4.35 -2.56 5.90
CA HIS A 86 4.57 -3.49 7.01
C HIS A 86 3.95 -2.98 8.32
N ASP A 87 4.09 -1.70 8.65
CA ASP A 87 3.52 -1.12 9.88
C ASP A 87 1.99 -1.06 9.82
N ILE A 88 1.43 -0.78 8.64
CA ILE A 88 -0.02 -0.88 8.41
C ILE A 88 -0.49 -2.32 8.63
N TYR A 89 0.21 -3.31 8.06
CA TYR A 89 -0.12 -4.73 8.26
C TYR A 89 -0.04 -5.13 9.73
N ALA A 90 1.02 -4.73 10.45
CA ALA A 90 1.19 -5.03 11.87
C ALA A 90 0.08 -4.41 12.73
N SER A 91 -0.28 -3.15 12.46
CA SER A 91 -1.38 -2.44 13.12
C SER A 91 -2.71 -3.14 12.85
N ARG A 92 -3.01 -3.47 11.59
CA ARG A 92 -4.27 -4.10 11.20
C ARG A 92 -4.42 -5.53 11.68
N SER A 93 -3.31 -6.27 11.80
CA SER A 93 -3.30 -7.61 12.40
C SER A 93 -3.65 -7.59 13.90
N THR A 94 -3.47 -6.45 14.56
CA THR A 94 -3.89 -6.23 15.97
C THR A 94 -5.19 -5.42 16.06
N ASN A 95 -5.92 -5.31 14.95
CA ASN A 95 -7.17 -4.56 14.81
C ASN A 95 -7.04 -3.06 15.17
N SER A 96 -5.85 -2.50 14.99
CA SER A 96 -5.54 -1.08 15.15
C SER A 96 -5.34 -0.41 13.79
N SER A 97 -5.48 0.93 13.73
CA SER A 97 -5.19 1.72 12.52
C SER A 97 -3.82 2.37 12.61
N HIS A 98 -3.10 2.43 11.49
CA HIS A 98 -1.87 3.20 11.38
C HIS A 98 -2.18 4.62 10.92
N ASP A 99 -1.74 5.63 11.66
CA ASP A 99 -1.92 7.03 11.28
C ASP A 99 -0.84 7.48 10.30
N ILE A 100 -1.11 7.25 9.02
CA ILE A 100 -0.20 7.62 7.93
C ILE A 100 0.07 9.13 7.82
N GLY A 101 -0.85 9.98 8.31
CA GLY A 101 -0.71 11.43 8.21
C GLY A 101 0.42 12.00 9.07
N THR A 102 0.84 11.24 10.09
CA THR A 102 1.94 11.61 11.00
C THR A 102 3.24 10.88 10.69
N ASP A 103 3.22 9.96 9.72
CA ASP A 103 4.37 9.14 9.37
C ASP A 103 5.40 9.96 8.56
N GLU A 104 6.57 10.21 9.15
CA GLU A 104 7.65 10.98 8.51
C GLU A 104 8.09 10.38 7.17
N ARG A 105 8.01 9.04 7.02
CA ARG A 105 8.34 8.36 5.76
C ARG A 105 7.31 8.67 4.70
N TYR A 106 6.02 8.74 5.06
CA TYR A 106 4.97 9.14 4.13
C TYR A 106 5.11 10.60 3.71
N ILE A 107 5.40 11.50 4.65
CA ILE A 107 5.65 12.92 4.35
C ILE A 107 6.81 13.06 3.35
N LYS A 108 7.87 12.26 3.51
CA LYS A 108 9.00 12.23 2.58
C LYS A 108 8.62 11.72 1.17
N ILE A 109 7.73 10.73 1.09
CA ILE A 109 7.17 10.26 -0.20
C ILE A 109 6.46 11.42 -0.91
N LEU A 110 5.64 12.19 -0.20
CA LEU A 110 4.94 13.34 -0.77
C LEU A 110 5.90 14.41 -1.28
N GLN A 111 7.01 14.65 -0.58
CA GLN A 111 8.04 15.60 -1.00
C GLN A 111 8.85 15.10 -2.22
N THR A 112 8.98 13.79 -2.39
CA THR A 112 9.67 13.17 -3.54
C THR A 112 8.79 13.19 -4.80
N ALA A 113 7.47 13.27 -4.61
CA ALA A 113 6.48 13.31 -5.68
C ALA A 113 6.17 14.74 -6.21
N ALA A 114 6.63 15.78 -5.50
CA ALA A 114 6.39 17.20 -5.82
C ALA A 114 7.54 17.80 -6.64
#